data_AF-A0AAV3S233-F1
#
_entry.id   AF-A0AAV3S233-F1
#
_cell.length_a   1.000
_cell.length_b   1.000
_cell.length_c   1.000
_cell.angle_alpha   90.00
_cell.angle_beta   90.00
_cell.angle_gamma   90.00
#
_symmetry.space_group_name_H-M   'P 1'
#
loop_
_entity.id
_entity.type
_entity.pdbx_description
1 polymer ?
#
loop_
_entity_poly.entity_id
_entity_poly.type
_entity_poly.pdbx_seq_one_letter_code
_entity_poly.pdbx_strand_id
1 'polypeptide(L)'
;MVFIDEMFKIKISKYYARRTKEKALKKINGDDLEQFNLVHTYCKELMNTHPGSSCYVNYVEATLPTEPCIFRRLYICLKPLVEGSYDGCRKVIG
;
A
#
# COMPACT_ATOMS: atom_id res chain seq x y z
N MET A 1 -32.05 -0.86 -12.82
CA MET A 1 -31.58 -0.75 -14.22
C MET A 1 -32.46 0.19 -15.05
N VAL A 2 -33.68 0.51 -14.59
CA VAL A 2 -34.57 1.53 -15.19
C VAL A 2 -34.02 2.96 -14.99
N PHE A 3 -33.44 3.26 -13.82
CA PHE A 3 -32.97 4.61 -13.47
C PHE A 3 -31.85 5.22 -14.34
N ILE A 4 -30.97 4.42 -14.95
CA ILE A 4 -29.89 4.97 -15.81
C ILE A 4 -30.43 5.28 -17.23
N ASP A 5 -31.40 4.50 -17.69
CA ASP A 5 -31.98 4.65 -19.04
C ASP A 5 -32.80 5.94 -19.16
N GLU A 6 -33.53 6.33 -18.11
CA GLU A 6 -34.30 7.58 -18.09
C GLU A 6 -33.42 8.84 -18.01
N MET A 7 -32.31 8.80 -17.26
CA MET A 7 -31.44 9.96 -17.08
C MET A 7 -30.49 10.20 -18.26
N PHE A 8 -30.03 9.14 -18.93
CA PHE A 8 -29.01 9.25 -19.98
C PHE A 8 -29.46 8.78 -21.37
N LYS A 9 -30.65 8.17 -21.53
CA LYS A 9 -31.13 7.54 -22.79
C LYS A 9 -30.15 6.51 -23.37
N ILE A 10 -29.42 5.79 -22.51
CA ILE A 10 -28.44 4.78 -22.94
C ILE A 10 -28.91 3.40 -22.49
N LYS A 11 -29.19 2.54 -23.47
CA LYS A 11 -29.44 1.11 -23.25
C LYS A 11 -28.13 0.36 -23.06
N ILE A 12 -27.68 0.27 -21.81
CA ILE A 12 -26.49 -0.50 -21.42
C ILE A 12 -26.95 -1.87 -20.89
N SER A 13 -26.31 -2.97 -21.30
CA SER A 13 -26.60 -4.29 -20.71
C SER A 13 -26.07 -4.39 -19.27
N LYS A 14 -26.71 -5.21 -18.43
CA LYS A 14 -26.28 -5.43 -17.03
C LYS A 14 -24.83 -5.92 -16.96
N TYR A 15 -24.44 -6.78 -17.91
CA TYR A 15 -23.08 -7.29 -18.03
C TYR A 15 -22.07 -6.18 -18.30
N TYR A 16 -22.38 -5.27 -19.24
CA TYR A 16 -21.50 -4.16 -19.58
C TYR A 16 -21.39 -3.16 -18.43
N ALA A 17 -22.51 -2.81 -17.78
CA ALA A 17 -22.50 -1.94 -16.61
C ALA A 17 -21.65 -2.51 -15.46
N ARG A 18 -21.74 -3.82 -15.19
CA ARG A 18 -20.91 -4.51 -14.18
C ARG A 18 -19.42 -4.43 -14.53
N ARG A 19 -19.04 -4.81 -15.76
CA ARG A 19 -17.64 -4.79 -16.20
C ARG A 19 -17.03 -3.39 -16.16
N THR A 20 -17.78 -2.37 -16.56
CA THR A 20 -17.32 -0.97 -16.53
C THR A 20 -17.17 -0.49 -15.09
N LYS A 21 -18.11 -0.84 -14.19
CA LYS A 21 -17.97 -0.56 -12.76
C LYS A 21 -16.72 -1.22 -12.18
N GLU A 22 -16.46 -2.49 -12.48
CA GLU A 22 -15.25 -3.21 -12.04
C GLU A 22 -13.97 -2.53 -12.55
N LYS A 23 -13.92 -2.14 -13.83
CA LYS A 23 -12.78 -1.42 -14.40
C LYS A 23 -12.56 -0.05 -13.76
N ALA A 24 -13.65 0.69 -13.50
CA ALA A 24 -13.59 1.98 -12.84
C ALA A 24 -13.08 1.83 -11.39
N LEU A 25 -13.60 0.85 -10.65
CA LEU A 25 -13.14 0.54 -9.30
C LEU A 25 -11.67 0.12 -9.28
N LYS A 26 -11.22 -0.72 -10.23
CA LYS A 26 -9.80 -1.08 -10.35
C LYS A 26 -8.92 0.14 -10.65
N LYS A 27 -9.40 1.10 -11.45
CA LYS A 27 -8.66 2.35 -11.69
C LYS A 27 -8.60 3.28 -10.47
N ILE A 28 -9.69 3.34 -9.69
CA ILE A 28 -9.78 4.21 -8.51
C ILE A 28 -8.96 3.65 -7.35
N ASN A 29 -9.13 2.36 -7.06
CA ASN A 29 -8.48 1.70 -5.94
C ASN A 29 -7.03 1.30 -6.27
N GLY A 30 -6.71 1.17 -7.56
CA GLY A 30 -5.44 0.62 -8.01
C GLY A 30 -5.44 -0.91 -8.00
N ASP A 31 -4.27 -1.50 -8.26
CA ASP A 31 -4.04 -2.92 -8.06
C ASP A 31 -3.37 -3.11 -6.70
N ASP A 32 -4.10 -3.70 -5.75
CA ASP A 32 -3.62 -3.96 -4.40
C ASP A 32 -2.29 -4.75 -4.43
N LEU A 33 -2.10 -5.60 -5.43
CA LEU A 33 -0.89 -6.38 -5.64
C LEU A 33 0.30 -5.52 -6.07
N GLU A 34 0.08 -4.52 -6.94
CA GLU A 34 1.12 -3.58 -7.36
C GLU A 34 1.52 -2.68 -6.19
N GLN A 35 0.55 -2.18 -5.42
CA GLN A 35 0.83 -1.38 -4.23
C GLN A 35 1.61 -2.18 -3.18
N PHE A 36 1.28 -3.46 -3.00
CA PHE A 36 2.00 -4.35 -2.10
C PHE A 36 3.47 -4.55 -2.54
N ASN A 37 3.71 -4.74 -3.85
CA ASN A 37 5.06 -4.89 -4.39
C ASN A 37 5.92 -3.62 -4.19
N LEU A 38 5.30 -2.43 -4.18
CA LEU A 38 6.00 -1.17 -3.95
C LEU A 38 6.58 -1.06 -2.53
N VAL A 39 6.01 -1.72 -1.52
CA VAL A 39 6.52 -1.66 -0.13
C VAL A 39 7.98 -2.14 -0.04
N HIS A 40 8.31 -3.22 -0.77
CA HIS A 40 9.67 -3.74 -0.81
C HIS A 40 10.65 -2.78 -1.49
N THR A 41 10.26 -2.24 -2.64
CA THR A 41 11.06 -1.26 -3.38
C THR A 41 11.30 -0.02 -2.52
N TYR A 42 10.25 0.48 -1.87
CA TYR A 42 10.32 1.62 -0.97
C TYR A 42 11.27 1.37 0.21
N CYS A 43 11.15 0.24 0.92
CA CYS A 43 12.08 -0.10 2.00
C CYS A 43 13.54 -0.14 1.52
N LYS A 44 13.78 -0.70 0.32
CA LYS A 44 15.12 -0.80 -0.25
C LYS A 44 15.68 0.59 -0.58
N GLU A 45 14.89 1.43 -1.23
CA GLU A 45 15.29 2.82 -1.53
C GLU A 45 15.51 3.64 -0.26
N LEU A 46 14.69 3.44 0.77
CA LEU A 46 14.83 4.09 2.06
C LEU A 46 16.19 3.76 2.71
N MET A 47 16.57 2.48 2.72
CA MET A 47 17.86 2.04 3.25
C MET A 47 19.05 2.54 2.42
N ASN A 48 18.89 2.67 1.09
CA ASN A 48 19.91 3.22 0.21
C ASN A 48 20.11 4.73 0.42
N THR A 49 19.01 5.48 0.58
CA THR A 49 19.03 6.95 0.73
C THR A 49 19.42 7.38 2.13
N HIS A 50 19.10 6.59 3.16
CA HIS A 50 19.42 6.89 4.55
C HIS A 50 20.23 5.73 5.18
N PRO A 51 21.53 5.61 4.86
CA PRO A 51 22.38 4.54 5.36
C PRO A 51 22.34 4.44 6.89
N GLY A 52 22.19 3.21 7.39
CA GLY A 52 22.09 2.92 8.83
C GLY A 52 20.67 3.02 9.41
N SER A 53 19.69 3.43 8.62
CA SER A 53 18.27 3.23 8.94
C SER A 53 17.89 1.76 8.76
N SER A 54 16.84 1.30 9.45
CA SER A 54 16.33 -0.07 9.33
C SER A 54 14.87 -0.10 8.86
N CYS A 55 14.56 -1.03 7.97
CA CYS A 55 13.22 -1.28 7.45
C CYS A 55 12.95 -2.79 7.52
N TYR A 56 11.87 -3.19 8.20
CA TYR A 56 11.47 -4.59 8.27
C TYR A 56 10.01 -4.74 7.87
N VAL A 57 9.75 -5.60 6.90
CA VAL A 57 8.39 -5.95 6.49
C VAL A 57 8.09 -7.36 6.94
N ASN A 58 6.95 -7.54 7.59
CA ASN A 58 6.49 -8.82 8.10
C ASN A 58 5.23 -9.25 7.35
N TYR A 59 5.23 -10.49 6.91
CA TYR A 59 4.14 -11.13 6.20
C TYR A 59 3.70 -12.36 6.97
N VAL A 60 2.40 -12.68 6.88
CA VAL A 60 1.93 -14.01 7.19
C VAL A 60 2.22 -14.87 5.97
N GLU A 61 3.03 -15.91 6.16
CA GLU A 61 3.33 -16.87 5.10
C GLU A 61 2.05 -17.58 4.68
N ALA A 62 1.90 -17.73 3.36
CA ALA A 62 0.84 -18.52 2.78
C ALA A 62 1.02 -19.99 3.19
N THR A 63 -0.06 -20.63 3.67
CA THR A 63 0.01 -22.05 4.06
C THR A 63 0.03 -22.94 2.82
N LEU A 64 -0.57 -22.47 1.73
CA LEU A 64 -0.63 -23.12 0.43
C LEU A 64 -0.07 -22.20 -0.66
N PRO A 65 0.52 -22.75 -1.76
CA PRO A 65 1.05 -21.95 -2.87
C PRO A 65 0.01 -21.07 -3.58
N THR A 66 -1.27 -21.39 -3.44
CA THR A 66 -2.39 -20.65 -4.02
C THR A 66 -2.90 -19.51 -3.15
N GLU A 67 -2.45 -19.43 -1.89
CA GLU A 67 -2.86 -18.39 -0.97
C GLU A 67 -1.95 -17.16 -1.12
N PRO A 68 -2.50 -15.94 -1.12
CA PRO A 68 -1.69 -14.74 -1.12
C PRO A 68 -1.03 -14.54 0.26
N CYS A 69 0.24 -14.13 0.28
CA CYS A 69 0.88 -13.66 1.52
C CYS A 69 0.15 -12.41 2.03
N ILE A 70 -0.17 -12.38 3.33
CA ILE A 70 -0.91 -11.28 3.93
C ILE A 70 0.07 -10.32 4.60
N PHE A 71 0.01 -9.04 4.24
CA PHE A 71 0.75 -7.99 4.94
C PHE A 71 0.36 -7.96 6.43
N ARG A 72 1.35 -7.98 7.33
CA ARG A 72 1.09 -7.88 8.77
C ARG A 72 1.54 -6.56 9.36
N ARG A 73 2.81 -6.20 9.17
CA ARG A 73 3.38 -4.96 9.72
C ARG A 73 4.62 -4.50 8.95
N LEU A 74 4.82 -3.19 8.96
CA LEU A 74 6.03 -2.52 8.51
C LEU A 74 6.64 -1.79 9.71
N TYR A 75 7.92 -2.04 9.96
CA TYR A 75 8.72 -1.29 10.93
C TYR A 75 9.76 -0.47 10.18
N ILE A 76 9.89 0.81 10.55
CA ILE A 76 10.90 1.71 10.03
C ILE A 76 11.56 2.45 11.18
N CYS A 77 12.89 2.43 11.24
CA CYS A 77 13.68 3.29 12.12
C CYS A 77 14.66 4.10 11.28
N LEU A 78 14.43 5.42 11.21
CA LEU A 78 15.30 6.33 10.49
C LEU A 78 16.44 6.78 11.38
N LYS A 79 17.68 6.46 10.98
CA LYS A 79 18.88 6.83 11.73
C LYS A 79 18.98 8.35 11.98
N PRO A 80 18.70 9.24 11.01
CA PRO A 80 18.75 10.69 11.25
C PRO A 80 17.78 11.18 12.32
N LEU A 81 16.62 10.53 12.49
CA LEU A 81 15.67 10.88 13.55
C LEU A 81 16.19 10.48 14.93
N VAL A 82 16.85 9.33 15.00
CA VAL A 82 17.48 8.84 16.24
C VAL A 82 18.63 9.75 16.63
N GLU A 83 19.54 10.05 15.70
CA GLU A 83 20.68 10.95 15.92
C GLU A 83 20.21 12.36 16.28
N GLY A 84 19.26 12.92 15.52
CA GLY A 84 18.68 14.23 15.81
C GLY A 84 17.99 14.31 17.18
N SER A 85 17.42 13.19 17.66
CA SER A 85 16.90 13.13 19.02
C SER A 85 18.01 13.15 20.07
N TYR A 86 19.11 12.40 19.89
CA TYR A 86 20.21 12.42 20.84
C TYR A 86 20.95 13.76 20.87
N ASP A 87 21.13 14.38 19.70
CA ASP A 87 21.86 15.64 19.56
C ASP A 87 21.00 16.86 19.92
N GLY A 88 19.70 16.79 19.64
CA GLY A 88 18.76 17.91 19.79
C GLY A 88 17.94 17.90 21.09
N CYS A 89 17.77 16.74 21.75
CA CYS A 89 17.02 16.69 23.01
C CYS A 89 17.88 17.14 24.20
N ARG A 90 17.22 17.73 25.20
CA ARG A 90 17.84 18.04 26.49
C ARG A 90 18.39 16.74 27.09
N LYS A 91 19.69 16.72 27.43
CA LYS A 91 20.31 15.58 28.12
C LYS A 91 19.46 15.18 29.32
N VAL A 92 19.18 13.88 29.45
CA VAL A 92 18.52 13.34 30.64
C VAL A 92 19.41 13.68 31.83
N ILE A 93 18.87 14.45 32.77
CA ILE A 93 19.58 14.77 34.01
C ILE A 93 19.59 13.47 34.82
N GLY A 94 20.76 12.87 34.93
CA GLY A 94 21.07 11.83 35.91
C GLY A 94 21.56 12.46 37.21
#